data_AF-A0A2S4MEK3-F1
#
_entry.id   AF-A0A2S4MEK3-F1
#
_cell.length_a   1.000
_cell.length_b   1.000
_cell.length_c   1.000
_cell.angle_alpha   90.00
_cell.angle_beta   90.00
_cell.angle_gamma   90.00
#
_symmetry.space_group_name_H-M   'P 1'
#
loop_
_entity.id
_entity.type
_entity.pdbx_description
1 polymer ?
#
loop_
_entity_poly.entity_id
_entity_poly.type
_entity_poly.pdbx_seq_one_letter_code
_entity_poly.pdbx_strand_id
1 'polypeptide(L)'
;MSGRRFLGVVFVVLMQSLPGFSAALAGSAAAKACAAHDLLAFGLIEKHGEDQSLPPQLVADAAMKLLSARVTCRDGRDAEAIALYTDLGTSLAAAAGRR
;
A
#
# COMPACT_ATOMS: atom_id res chain seq x y z
N MET A 1 -3.08 -33.81 46.81
CA MET A 1 -2.38 -32.83 45.93
C MET A 1 -2.49 -33.27 44.46
N SER A 2 -3.62 -33.09 43.78
CA SER A 2 -3.74 -33.52 42.36
C SER A 2 -4.95 -32.88 41.65
N GLY A 3 -5.08 -31.55 41.70
CA GLY A 3 -6.22 -30.85 41.06
C GLY A 3 -5.84 -29.52 40.41
N ARG A 4 -4.85 -28.81 40.98
CA ARG A 4 -4.41 -27.50 40.46
C ARG A 4 -3.50 -27.56 39.24
N ARG A 5 -2.92 -28.74 38.93
CA ARG A 5 -2.02 -28.92 37.78
C ARG A 5 -2.77 -29.16 36.46
N PHE A 6 -3.94 -29.81 36.50
CA PHE A 6 -4.72 -30.10 35.30
C PHE A 6 -5.45 -28.88 34.73
N LEU A 7 -5.93 -27.98 35.60
CA LEU A 7 -6.59 -26.73 35.18
C LEU A 7 -5.66 -25.75 34.43
N GLY A 8 -4.36 -25.73 34.76
CA GLY A 8 -3.39 -24.86 34.07
C GLY A 8 -3.07 -25.31 32.64
N VAL A 9 -3.07 -26.63 32.39
CA VAL A 9 -2.74 -27.19 31.07
C VAL A 9 -3.88 -26.98 30.07
N VAL A 10 -5.15 -27.09 30.52
CA VAL A 10 -6.33 -26.86 29.66
C VAL A 10 -6.42 -25.39 29.19
N PHE A 11 -6.05 -24.44 30.05
CA PHE A 11 -6.11 -23.01 29.70
C PHE A 11 -5.04 -22.60 28.66
N VAL A 12 -3.86 -23.23 28.70
CA VAL A 12 -2.78 -22.99 27.74
C VAL A 12 -3.06 -23.62 26.38
N VAL A 13 -3.82 -24.71 26.31
CA VAL A 13 -4.18 -25.37 25.03
C VAL A 13 -5.31 -24.61 24.30
N LEU A 14 -6.28 -24.03 25.02
CA LEU A 14 -7.39 -23.31 24.36
C LEU A 14 -6.97 -22.01 23.65
N MET A 15 -5.92 -21.33 24.12
CA MET A 15 -5.43 -20.07 23.54
C MET A 15 -4.62 -20.23 22.24
N GLN A 16 -4.27 -21.46 21.84
CA GLN A 16 -3.50 -21.73 20.62
C GLN A 16 -4.39 -21.97 19.39
N SER A 17 -5.70 -22.00 19.60
CA SER A 17 -6.71 -22.34 18.60
C SER A 17 -7.30 -21.12 17.88
N LEU A 18 -6.71 -19.93 17.99
CA LEU A 18 -7.17 -18.73 17.27
C LEU A 18 -6.59 -18.75 15.84
N PRO A 19 -7.36 -19.05 14.79
CA PRO A 19 -6.89 -19.01 13.40
C PRO A 19 -6.75 -17.57 12.86
N GLY A 20 -6.31 -16.63 13.71
CA GLY A 20 -6.30 -15.20 13.42
C GLY A 20 -4.91 -14.55 13.34
N PHE A 21 -3.83 -15.25 13.72
CA PHE A 21 -2.51 -14.61 13.83
C PHE A 21 -1.80 -14.41 12.48
N SER A 22 -2.16 -15.16 11.44
CA SER A 22 -1.44 -15.15 10.16
C SER A 22 -1.81 -13.99 9.22
N ALA A 23 -2.94 -13.32 9.41
CA ALA A 23 -3.39 -12.27 8.48
C ALA A 23 -2.66 -10.92 8.67
N ALA A 24 -2.21 -10.60 9.89
CA ALA A 24 -1.60 -9.30 10.20
C ALA A 24 -0.19 -9.13 9.60
N LEU A 25 0.58 -10.21 9.48
CA LEU A 25 1.94 -10.19 8.92
C LEU A 25 1.95 -10.01 7.40
N ALA A 26 0.99 -10.62 6.69
CA ALA A 26 0.88 -10.50 5.23
C ALA A 26 0.57 -9.07 4.79
N GLY A 27 -0.32 -8.37 5.52
CA GLY A 27 -0.61 -6.96 5.29
C GLY A 27 0.61 -6.05 5.48
N SER A 28 1.52 -6.39 6.40
CA SER A 28 2.72 -5.59 6.68
C SER A 28 3.78 -5.65 5.56
N ALA A 29 3.88 -6.79 4.87
CA ALA A 29 4.86 -7.02 3.80
C ALA A 29 4.39 -6.43 2.46
N ALA A 30 3.12 -6.62 2.11
CA ALA A 30 2.50 -6.00 0.92
C ALA A 30 2.47 -4.48 1.04
N ALA A 31 2.13 -3.94 2.22
CA ALA A 31 2.21 -2.50 2.48
C ALA A 31 3.64 -1.95 2.31
N LYS A 32 4.68 -2.72 2.66
CA LYS A 32 6.08 -2.30 2.48
C LYS A 32 6.49 -2.21 1.00
N ALA A 33 6.03 -3.13 0.15
CA ALA A 33 6.40 -3.13 -1.26
C ALA A 33 5.89 -1.87 -1.98
N CYS A 34 4.67 -1.44 -1.65
CA CYS A 34 4.05 -0.29 -2.29
C CYS A 34 4.39 1.07 -1.66
N ALA A 35 4.70 1.13 -0.37
CA ALA A 35 4.81 2.41 0.35
C ALA A 35 5.85 3.37 -0.26
N ALA A 36 6.99 2.86 -0.70
CA ALA A 36 8.02 3.71 -1.32
C ALA A 36 7.53 4.32 -2.65
N HIS A 37 6.87 3.53 -3.49
CA HIS A 37 6.31 4.00 -4.76
C HIS A 37 5.16 4.99 -4.56
N ASP A 38 4.32 4.75 -3.54
CA ASP A 38 3.22 5.65 -3.17
C ASP A 38 3.73 7.04 -2.81
N LEU A 39 4.72 7.12 -1.92
CA LEU A 39 5.30 8.38 -1.47
C LEU A 39 5.98 9.13 -2.62
N LEU A 40 6.72 8.42 -3.48
CA LEU A 40 7.35 9.02 -4.66
C LEU A 40 6.32 9.59 -5.63
N ALA A 41 5.26 8.84 -5.94
CA ALA A 41 4.20 9.28 -6.84
C ALA A 41 3.42 10.46 -6.26
N PHE A 42 3.07 10.40 -4.97
CA PHE A 42 2.37 11.49 -4.28
C PHE A 42 3.20 12.78 -4.29
N GLY A 43 4.48 12.72 -3.92
CA GLY A 43 5.36 13.90 -3.94
C GLY A 43 5.55 14.50 -5.34
N LEU A 44 5.61 13.68 -6.39
CA LEU A 44 5.65 14.18 -7.77
C LEU A 44 4.38 14.96 -8.15
N ILE A 45 3.21 14.44 -7.79
CA ILE A 45 1.91 15.09 -8.07
C ILE A 45 1.83 16.42 -7.32
N GLU A 46 2.16 16.42 -6.03
CA GLU A 46 2.15 17.64 -5.22
C GLU A 46 3.09 18.70 -5.80
N LYS A 47 4.33 18.32 -6.14
CA LYS A 47 5.28 19.23 -6.78
C LYS A 47 4.72 19.85 -8.06
N HIS A 48 4.10 19.05 -8.93
CA HIS A 48 3.51 19.59 -10.16
C HIS A 48 2.30 20.49 -9.91
N GLY A 49 1.52 20.20 -8.87
CA GLY A 49 0.39 21.03 -8.44
C GLY A 49 0.83 22.36 -7.84
N GLU A 50 1.83 22.34 -6.96
CA GLU A 50 2.39 23.52 -6.29
C GLU A 50 3.12 24.44 -7.29
N ASP A 51 4.01 23.88 -8.10
CA ASP A 51 4.76 24.63 -9.11
C ASP A 51 3.87 25.06 -10.31
N GLN A 52 2.62 24.58 -10.38
CA GLN A 52 1.73 24.71 -11.54
C GLN A 52 2.41 24.34 -12.88
N SER A 53 3.36 23.42 -12.79
CA SER A 53 4.24 23.03 -13.89
C SER A 53 3.56 22.10 -14.89
N LEU A 54 2.33 21.65 -14.61
CA LEU A 54 1.45 20.93 -15.52
C LEU A 54 0.02 21.52 -15.49
N PRO A 55 -0.79 21.33 -16.54
CA PRO A 55 -2.20 21.70 -16.52
C PRO A 55 -2.93 21.01 -15.35
N PRO A 56 -3.85 21.70 -14.64
CA PRO A 56 -4.54 21.14 -13.48
C PRO A 56 -5.22 19.80 -13.73
N GLN A 57 -5.78 19.62 -14.94
CA GLN A 57 -6.43 18.36 -15.31
C GLN A 57 -5.44 17.18 -15.32
N LEU A 58 -4.21 17.36 -15.80
CA LEU A 58 -3.20 16.30 -15.79
C LEU A 58 -2.76 15.94 -14.37
N VAL A 59 -2.69 16.92 -13.47
CA VAL A 59 -2.39 16.68 -12.05
C VAL A 59 -3.53 15.89 -11.38
N ALA A 60 -4.79 16.25 -11.68
CA ALA A 60 -5.96 15.54 -11.19
C ALA A 60 -6.03 14.09 -11.70
N ASP A 61 -5.79 13.88 -12.99
CA ASP A 61 -5.77 12.54 -13.59
C ASP A 61 -4.67 11.66 -12.97
N ALA A 62 -3.49 12.23 -12.70
CA ALA A 62 -2.42 11.55 -11.98
C ALA A 62 -2.82 11.18 -10.54
N ALA A 63 -3.50 12.08 -9.82
CA ALA A 63 -4.02 11.78 -8.49
C ALA A 63 -5.03 10.62 -8.50
N MET A 64 -5.91 10.55 -9.51
CA MET A 64 -6.85 9.43 -9.67
C MET A 64 -6.13 8.09 -9.94
N LYS A 65 -5.05 8.12 -10.71
CA LYS A 65 -4.22 6.95 -10.99
C LYS A 65 -3.46 6.48 -9.74
N LEU A 66 -2.95 7.40 -8.92
CA LEU A 66 -2.37 7.11 -7.60
C LEU A 66 -3.38 6.38 -6.70
N LEU A 67 -4.62 6.86 -6.62
CA LEU A 67 -5.66 6.20 -5.82
C LEU A 67 -5.96 4.77 -6.32
N SER A 68 -5.95 4.56 -7.63
CA SER A 68 -6.12 3.24 -8.23
C SER A 68 -4.97 2.29 -7.87
N ALA A 69 -3.73 2.80 -7.86
CA ALA A 69 -2.57 2.04 -7.40
C ALA A 69 -2.66 1.67 -5.92
N ARG A 70 -3.10 2.58 -5.04
CA ARG A 70 -3.32 2.31 -3.61
C ARG A 70 -4.35 1.20 -3.37
N VAL A 71 -5.46 1.22 -4.10
CA VAL A 71 -6.47 0.14 -4.05
C VAL A 71 -5.85 -1.19 -4.48
N THR A 72 -5.10 -1.18 -5.58
CA THR A 72 -4.43 -2.37 -6.12
C THR A 72 -3.42 -2.96 -5.12
N CYS A 73 -2.63 -2.12 -4.45
CA CYS A 73 -1.74 -2.54 -3.35
C CYS A 73 -2.51 -3.14 -2.17
N ARG A 74 -3.59 -2.49 -1.73
CA ARG A 74 -4.42 -2.97 -0.62
C ARG A 74 -4.99 -4.37 -0.92
N ASP A 75 -5.29 -4.65 -2.18
CA ASP A 75 -5.81 -5.94 -2.63
C ASP A 75 -4.69 -7.00 -2.81
N GLY A 76 -3.44 -6.69 -2.45
CA GLY A 76 -2.28 -7.59 -2.53
C GLY A 76 -1.71 -7.78 -3.93
N ARG A 77 -2.09 -6.93 -4.89
CA ARG A 77 -1.66 -7.00 -6.29
C ARG A 77 -0.45 -6.09 -6.54
N ASP A 78 0.62 -6.31 -5.79
CA ASP A 78 1.77 -5.38 -5.72
C ASP A 78 2.42 -5.10 -7.09
N ALA A 79 2.63 -6.13 -7.92
CA ALA A 79 3.24 -5.97 -9.23
C ALA A 79 2.41 -5.08 -10.18
N GLU A 80 1.08 -5.24 -10.15
CA GLU A 80 0.15 -4.41 -10.92
C GLU A 80 0.14 -2.98 -10.41
N ALA A 81 0.14 -2.80 -9.08
CA ALA A 81 0.21 -1.47 -8.49
C ALA A 81 1.52 -0.74 -8.80
N ILE A 82 2.66 -1.45 -8.76
CA ILE A 82 3.97 -0.91 -9.14
C ILE A 82 3.95 -0.47 -10.61
N ALA A 83 3.34 -1.24 -11.51
CA ALA A 83 3.18 -0.84 -12.90
C ALA A 83 2.35 0.46 -13.03
N LEU A 84 1.27 0.61 -12.25
CA LEU A 84 0.48 1.84 -12.22
C LEU A 84 1.30 3.05 -11.74
N TYR A 85 2.13 2.89 -10.71
CA TYR A 85 3.04 3.95 -10.25
C TYR A 85 4.07 4.34 -11.32
N THR A 86 4.68 3.36 -11.99
CA THR A 86 5.65 3.61 -13.08
C THR A 86 4.99 4.32 -14.26
N ASP A 87 3.81 3.87 -14.67
CA ASP A 87 3.04 4.46 -15.77
C ASP A 87 2.59 5.90 -15.42
N LEU A 88 2.25 6.17 -14.17
CA LEU A 88 2.00 7.52 -13.67
C LEU A 88 3.24 8.42 -13.81
N GLY A 89 4.39 7.99 -13.30
CA GLY A 89 5.63 8.77 -13.34
C GLY A 89 6.09 9.07 -14.76
N THR A 90 6.03 8.07 -15.65
CA THR A 90 6.38 8.23 -17.07
C THR A 90 5.43 9.18 -17.80
N SER A 91 4.12 9.10 -17.52
CA SER A 91 3.11 10.01 -18.09
C SER A 91 3.36 11.47 -17.68
N LEU A 92 3.67 11.72 -16.40
CA LEU A 92 3.99 13.06 -15.91
C LEU A 92 5.29 13.61 -16.52
N ALA A 93 6.34 12.79 -16.59
CA ALA A 93 7.61 13.18 -17.21
C ALA A 93 7.43 13.51 -18.70
N ALA A 94 6.68 12.70 -19.44
CA ALA A 94 6.37 12.95 -20.84
C ALA A 94 5.54 14.23 -21.04
N ALA A 95 4.59 14.52 -20.14
CA ALA A 95 3.83 15.75 -20.18
C ALA A 95 4.69 16.99 -19.92
N ALA A 96 5.64 16.90 -18.98
CA ALA A 96 6.55 17.99 -18.65
C ALA A 96 7.51 18.31 -19.80
N GLY A 97 7.99 17.31 -20.54
CA GLY A 97 8.89 17.52 -21.69
C GLY A 97 8.24 18.04 -22.98
N ARG A 98 6.90 18.16 -23.01
CA ARG A 98 6.15 18.71 -24.17
C ARG A 98 5.83 20.21 -24.04
N ARG A 99 6.20 20.84 -22.93
CA ARG A 99 6.12 22.30 -22.74
C ARG A 99 7.37 22.99 -23.27
#